data_AF-A0A7C9EF14-F1
#
_entry.id   AF-A0A7C9EF14-F1
#
_cell.length_a   1.000
_cell.length_b   1.000
_cell.length_c   1.000
_cell.angle_alpha   90.00
_cell.angle_beta   90.00
_cell.angle_gamma   90.00
#
_symmetry.space_group_name_H-M   'P 1'
#
loop_
_entity.id
_entity.type
_entity.pdbx_description
1 polymer ?
#
loop_
_entity_poly.entity_id
_entity_poly.type
_entity_poly.pdbx_seq_one_letter_code
_entity_poly.pdbx_strand_id
1 'polypeptide(L)'
;NEKGIIEVIGHRNAEQRRLIKEAYESQYNENLIRRFEKELSGDFERAVYRWMLDPLDREAVLANVALKKSDYQVIIELACIPSAEEQLAFKRAYQARYRHSLEEDVATHFS
;
A
#
# COMPACT_ATOMS: atom_id res chain seq x y z
N ASN A 1 15.37 10.79 10.59
CA ASN A 1 14.90 12.20 10.60
C ASN A 1 13.68 12.30 9.69
N GLU A 2 12.48 12.37 10.26
CA GLU A 2 11.20 12.35 9.50
C GLU A 2 11.08 13.49 8.49
N LYS A 3 11.61 14.68 8.81
CA LYS A 3 11.60 15.84 7.91
C LYS A 3 12.29 15.56 6.59
N GLY A 4 13.45 14.91 6.63
CA GLY A 4 14.19 14.55 5.42
C GLY A 4 13.43 13.54 4.55
N ILE A 5 12.70 12.60 5.16
CA ILE A 5 11.85 11.66 4.43
C ILE A 5 10.70 12.40 3.74
N ILE A 6 10.06 13.36 4.41
CA ILE A 6 9.00 14.17 3.82
C ILE A 6 9.53 15.00 2.65
N GLU A 7 10.66 15.69 2.84
CA GLU A 7 11.27 16.54 1.81
C GLU A 7 11.66 15.74 0.55
N VAL A 8 12.19 14.53 0.74
CA VAL A 8 12.60 13.68 -0.39
C VAL A 8 11.44 12.86 -0.93
N ILE A 9 10.87 11.95 -0.13
CA ILE A 9 9.91 10.93 -0.56
C ILE A 9 8.50 11.51 -0.71
N GLY A 10 8.11 12.47 0.13
CA GLY A 10 6.78 13.09 0.10
C GLY A 10 6.49 13.82 -1.22
N HIS A 11 7.53 14.29 -1.91
CA HIS A 11 7.42 15.05 -3.16
C HIS A 11 7.77 14.22 -4.40
N ARG A 12 7.53 12.90 -4.38
CA ARG A 12 7.82 12.00 -5.51
C ARG A 12 6.59 11.23 -5.91
N ASN A 13 6.37 11.04 -7.21
CA ASN A 13 5.32 10.18 -7.73
C ASN A 13 5.68 8.69 -7.59
N ALA A 14 4.75 7.79 -7.90
CA ALA A 14 4.94 6.34 -7.73
C ALA A 14 6.16 5.81 -8.49
N GLU A 15 6.35 6.27 -9.73
CA GLU A 15 7.47 5.84 -10.57
C GLU A 15 8.82 6.33 -10.03
N GLN A 16 8.91 7.59 -9.61
CA GLN A 16 10.11 8.12 -8.96
C GLN A 16 10.43 7.37 -7.66
N ARG A 17 9.41 7.03 -6.85
CA ARG A 17 9.61 6.24 -5.63
C ARG A 17 10.08 4.82 -5.95
N ARG A 18 9.62 4.21 -7.04
CA ARG A 18 10.12 2.92 -7.54
C ARG A 18 11.62 3.01 -7.86
N LEU A 19 12.01 4.01 -8.66
CA LEU A 19 13.42 4.23 -9.02
C LEU A 19 14.30 4.50 -7.79
N ILE A 20 13.81 5.25 -6.80
CA ILE A 20 14.54 5.49 -5.55
C ILE A 20 14.74 4.18 -4.77
N LYS A 21 13.72 3.32 -4.67
CA LYS A 21 13.85 2.00 -4.03
C LYS A 21 14.93 1.15 -4.71
N GLU A 22 14.92 1.12 -6.04
CA GLU A 22 15.88 0.34 -6.84
C GLU A 22 17.31 0.88 -6.69
N ALA A 23 17.49 2.20 -6.75
CA ALA A 23 18.78 2.83 -6.54
C ALA A 23 19.33 2.57 -5.11
N TYR A 24 18.47 2.67 -4.09
CA TYR A 24 18.85 2.40 -2.70
C TYR A 24 19.25 0.93 -2.51
N GLU A 25 18.46 -0.01 -3.01
CA GLU A 25 18.77 -1.44 -2.94
C GLU A 25 20.10 -1.75 -3.66
N SER A 26 20.33 -1.17 -4.85
CA SER A 26 21.57 -1.37 -5.59
C SER A 26 22.80 -0.80 -4.88
N GLN A 27 22.66 0.32 -4.16
CA GLN A 27 23.78 1.00 -3.53
C GLN A 27 24.12 0.40 -2.15
N TYR A 28 23.10 0.00 -1.40
CA TYR A 28 23.25 -0.40 0.00
C TYR A 28 22.98 -1.89 0.24
N ASN A 29 22.48 -2.61 -0.78
CA ASN A 29 22.07 -4.01 -0.68
C ASN A 29 21.09 -4.24 0.50
N GLU A 30 20.21 -3.27 0.72
CA GLU A 30 19.18 -3.27 1.76
C GLU A 30 17.88 -2.72 1.18
N ASN A 31 16.76 -3.31 1.61
CA ASN A 31 15.44 -2.83 1.23
C ASN A 31 15.04 -1.55 1.96
N LEU A 32 14.80 -0.49 1.19
CA LEU A 32 14.46 0.84 1.73
C LEU A 32 13.19 0.83 2.60
N ILE A 33 12.17 0.04 2.24
CA ILE A 33 10.93 -0.03 3.04
C ILE A 33 11.24 -0.67 4.40
N ARG A 34 11.97 -1.79 4.41
CA ARG A 34 12.42 -2.42 5.67
C ARG A 34 13.31 -1.51 6.50
N ARG A 35 14.11 -0.65 5.86
CA ARG A 35 14.90 0.34 6.57
C ARG A 35 14.00 1.35 7.29
N PHE A 36 12.97 1.86 6.62
CA PHE A 36 12.01 2.77 7.25
C PHE A 36 11.22 2.10 8.38
N GLU A 37 10.80 0.85 8.24
CA GLU A 37 10.12 0.09 9.31
C GLU A 37 10.98 -0.07 10.58
N LYS A 38 12.31 -0.05 10.46
CA LYS A 38 13.22 -0.09 11.62
C LYS A 38 13.42 1.28 12.29
N GLU A 39 13.27 2.36 11.54
CA GLU A 39 13.58 3.72 12.00
C GLU A 39 12.36 4.55 12.39
N LEU A 40 11.20 4.23 11.82
CA LEU A 40 9.95 4.95 12.03
C LEU A 40 9.04 4.15 12.95
N SER A 41 8.05 4.83 13.54
CA SER A 41 7.00 4.17 14.31
C SER A 41 5.65 4.87 14.17
N GLY A 42 4.59 4.20 14.59
CA GLY A 42 3.27 4.82 14.77
C GLY A 42 2.55 5.17 13.47
N ASP A 43 1.84 6.30 13.45
CA ASP A 43 1.10 6.75 12.26
C ASP A 43 2.02 7.14 11.10
N PHE A 44 3.17 7.75 11.38
CA PHE A 44 4.09 8.20 10.34
C PHE A 44 4.72 7.02 9.59
N GLU A 45 5.15 5.98 10.30
CA GLU A 45 5.62 4.73 9.69
C GLU A 45 4.58 4.14 8.74
N ARG A 46 3.33 4.01 9.21
CA ARG A 46 2.22 3.45 8.40
C ARG A 46 1.93 4.29 7.17
N ALA A 47 1.99 5.62 7.29
CA ALA A 47 1.82 6.54 6.18
C ALA A 47 2.93 6.38 5.13
N VAL A 48 4.20 6.36 5.57
CA VAL A 48 5.36 6.16 4.69
C VAL A 48 5.33 4.79 4.02
N TYR A 49 5.04 3.72 4.77
CA TYR A 49 4.90 2.36 4.23
C TYR A 49 3.88 2.33 3.09
N ARG A 50 2.65 2.82 3.34
CA ARG A 50 1.58 2.86 2.33
C ARG A 50 1.95 3.73 1.13
N TRP A 51 2.66 4.83 1.34
CA TRP A 51 3.12 5.70 0.26
C TRP A 51 4.19 5.05 -0.61
N MET A 52 5.06 4.22 -0.05
CA MET A 52 6.16 3.54 -0.76
C MET A 52 5.72 2.34 -1.60
N LEU A 53 4.49 1.85 -1.41
CA LEU A 53 3.90 0.79 -2.22
C LEU A 53 3.55 1.29 -3.63
N ASP A 54 3.48 0.35 -4.57
CA ASP A 54 2.79 0.58 -5.85
C ASP A 54 1.31 0.93 -5.57
N PRO A 55 0.66 1.80 -6.36
CA PRO A 55 -0.73 2.20 -6.11
C PRO A 55 -1.69 1.03 -5.92
N LEU A 56 -1.61 -0.02 -6.74
CA LEU A 56 -2.53 -1.16 -6.65
C LEU A 56 -2.23 -2.04 -5.43
N ASP A 57 -0.93 -2.22 -5.11
CA ASP A 57 -0.52 -2.91 -3.87
C ASP A 57 -0.97 -2.15 -2.62
N ARG A 58 -0.92 -0.81 -2.66
CA ARG A 58 -1.39 0.05 -1.57
C ARG A 58 -2.88 -0.14 -1.33
N GLU A 59 -3.68 -0.12 -2.40
CA GLU A 59 -5.12 -0.36 -2.31
C GLU A 59 -5.41 -1.76 -1.76
N ALA A 60 -4.68 -2.78 -2.22
CA ALA A 60 -4.81 -4.13 -1.70
C ALA A 60 -4.57 -4.19 -0.18
N VAL A 61 -3.51 -3.54 0.28
CA VAL A 61 -3.20 -3.44 1.72
C VAL A 61 -4.29 -2.68 2.48
N LEU A 62 -4.80 -1.58 1.93
CA LEU A 62 -5.86 -0.80 2.57
C LEU A 62 -7.14 -1.64 2.74
N ALA A 63 -7.56 -2.36 1.70
CA ALA A 63 -8.73 -3.24 1.78
C ALA A 63 -8.56 -4.35 2.82
N ASN A 64 -7.41 -5.03 2.83
CA ASN A 64 -7.17 -6.12 3.79
C ASN A 64 -7.17 -5.61 5.25
N VAL A 65 -6.56 -4.45 5.50
CA VAL A 65 -6.54 -3.83 6.83
C VAL A 65 -7.94 -3.37 7.23
N ALA A 66 -8.71 -2.80 6.30
CA ALA A 66 -10.06 -2.33 6.54
C ALA A 66 -11.01 -3.47 6.89
N LEU A 67 -10.97 -4.59 6.15
CA LEU A 67 -11.77 -5.78 6.45
C LEU A 67 -11.49 -6.32 7.85
N LYS A 68 -10.22 -6.50 8.21
CA LYS A 68 -9.81 -6.96 9.55
C LYS A 68 -10.26 -6.05 10.70
N LYS A 69 -10.48 -4.77 10.41
CA LYS A 69 -10.95 -3.76 11.38
C LYS A 69 -12.44 -3.48 11.30
N SER A 70 -13.16 -4.15 10.39
CA SER A 70 -14.56 -3.84 10.07
C SER A 70 -14.76 -2.35 9.71
N ASP A 71 -13.77 -1.74 9.06
CA ASP A 71 -13.84 -0.36 8.58
C ASP A 71 -14.44 -0.33 7.17
N TYR A 72 -15.77 -0.38 7.11
CA TYR A 72 -16.49 -0.48 5.84
C TYR A 72 -16.44 0.81 5.01
N GLN A 73 -16.09 1.96 5.61
CA GLN A 73 -15.97 3.22 4.88
C GLN A 73 -14.86 3.13 3.83
N VAL A 74 -13.71 2.58 4.20
CA VAL A 74 -12.58 2.37 3.27
C VAL A 74 -12.96 1.38 2.16
N ILE A 75 -13.73 0.34 2.47
CA ILE A 75 -14.18 -0.65 1.48
C ILE A 75 -15.14 -0.02 0.46
N ILE A 76 -16.08 0.81 0.93
CA ILE A 76 -17.02 1.53 0.06
C ILE A 76 -16.26 2.47 -0.87
N GLU A 77 -15.28 3.22 -0.36
CA GLU A 77 -14.47 4.13 -1.18
C GLU A 77 -13.70 3.37 -2.28
N LEU A 78 -13.06 2.26 -1.94
CA LEU A 78 -12.33 1.43 -2.90
C LEU A 78 -13.24 0.73 -3.93
N ALA A 79 -14.52 0.49 -3.58
CA ALA A 79 -15.49 -0.13 -4.48
C ALA A 79 -16.19 0.89 -5.41
N CYS A 80 -16.38 2.13 -4.97
CA CYS A 80 -17.25 3.09 -5.65
C CYS A 80 -16.50 4.19 -6.41
N ILE A 81 -15.24 4.49 -6.06
CA ILE A 81 -14.47 5.57 -6.69
C ILE A 81 -13.78 5.12 -8.00
N PRO A 82 -13.09 3.96 -8.05
CA PRO A 82 -12.34 3.59 -9.25
C PRO A 82 -13.23 3.13 -10.39
N SER A 83 -12.77 3.34 -11.63
CA SER A 83 -13.36 2.79 -12.85
C SER A 83 -13.36 1.25 -12.87
N ALA A 84 -14.13 0.65 -13.77
CA ALA A 84 -14.18 -0.82 -13.89
C ALA A 84 -12.81 -1.44 -14.22
N GLU A 85 -11.98 -0.74 -14.98
CA GLU A 85 -10.62 -1.19 -15.31
C GLU A 85 -9.71 -1.14 -14.07
N GLU A 86 -9.74 -0.05 -13.32
CA GLU A 86 -8.98 0.10 -12.08
C GLU A 86 -9.42 -0.93 -11.03
N GLN A 87 -10.74 -1.18 -10.90
CA GLN A 87 -11.27 -2.21 -10.01
C GLN A 87 -10.74 -3.60 -10.38
N LEU A 88 -10.69 -3.93 -11.67
CA LEU A 88 -10.15 -5.22 -12.12
C LEU A 88 -8.65 -5.32 -11.81
N ALA A 89 -7.88 -4.25 -12.03
CA ALA A 89 -6.46 -4.22 -11.73
C ALA A 89 -6.19 -4.36 -10.21
N PHE A 90 -6.94 -3.65 -9.39
CA PHE A 90 -6.90 -3.73 -7.93
C PHE A 90 -7.23 -5.13 -7.40
N LYS A 91 -8.31 -5.76 -7.90
CA LYS A 91 -8.68 -7.14 -7.52
C LYS A 91 -7.58 -8.15 -7.85
N ARG A 92 -6.94 -8.00 -9.01
CA ARG A 92 -5.78 -8.81 -9.40
C ARG A 92 -4.59 -8.60 -8.46
N ALA A 93 -4.29 -7.35 -8.10
CA ALA A 93 -3.22 -7.04 -7.14
C ALA A 93 -3.52 -7.63 -5.75
N TYR A 94 -4.76 -7.51 -5.26
CA TYR A 94 -5.20 -8.12 -4.01
C TYR A 94 -4.99 -9.63 -4.02
N GLN A 95 -5.47 -10.32 -5.06
CA GLN A 95 -5.34 -11.76 -5.20
C GLN A 95 -3.87 -12.21 -5.31
N ALA A 96 -3.05 -11.47 -6.08
CA ALA A 96 -1.62 -11.76 -6.19
C ALA A 96 -0.91 -11.66 -4.83
N ARG A 97 -1.29 -10.68 -4.02
CA ARG A 97 -0.68 -10.40 -2.71
C ARG A 97 -1.15 -11.37 -1.61
N TYR A 98 -2.44 -11.64 -1.52
CA TYR A 98 -3.04 -12.39 -0.40
C TYR A 98 -3.42 -13.83 -0.73
N ARG A 99 -3.33 -14.24 -2.00
CA ARG A 99 -3.66 -15.59 -2.49
C ARG A 99 -5.13 -16.00 -2.32
N HIS A 100 -6.00 -15.05 -1.97
CA HIS A 100 -7.46 -15.15 -1.91
C HIS A 100 -8.07 -13.93 -2.61
N SER A 101 -9.30 -14.06 -3.13
CA SER A 101 -9.98 -12.93 -3.76
C SER A 101 -10.50 -11.94 -2.71
N LEU A 102 -10.61 -10.67 -3.11
CA LEU A 102 -11.21 -9.66 -2.23
C LEU A 102 -12.68 -9.99 -1.94
N GLU A 103 -13.40 -10.52 -2.93
CA GLU A 103 -14.80 -10.88 -2.82
C GLU A 103 -15.05 -12.00 -1.81
N GLU A 104 -14.19 -13.03 -1.78
CA GLU A 104 -14.25 -14.09 -0.77
C GLU A 104 -14.02 -13.51 0.63
N ASP A 105 -12.99 -12.69 0.79
CA ASP A 105 -12.69 -12.05 2.07
C ASP A 105 -13.84 -11.15 2.52
N VAL A 106 -14.45 -10.38 1.61
CA VAL A 106 -15.65 -9.58 1.89
C VAL A 106 -16.81 -10.48 2.33
N ALA A 107 -17.10 -11.56 1.59
CA ALA A 107 -18.22 -12.45 1.88
C ALA A 107 -18.11 -13.10 3.27
N THR A 108 -16.91 -13.52 3.68
CA THR A 108 -16.69 -14.11 5.02
C THR A 108 -16.92 -13.14 6.18
N HIS A 109 -16.85 -11.83 5.94
CA HIS A 109 -17.12 -10.81 6.96
C HIS A 109 -18.62 -10.50 7.13
N PHE A 110 -19.47 -10.94 6.20
CA PHE A 110 -20.91 -10.70 6.21
C PHE A 110 -21.75 -11.97 6.35
N SER A 111 -21.11 -13.14 6.49
CA SER A 111 -21.74 -14.44 6.73
C SER A 111 -22.00 -14.75 8.19
#